data_AF-A0AAI9GBR8-F1
#
_entry.id   AF-A0AAI9GBR8-F1
#
_cell.length_a   1.000
_cell.length_b   1.000
_cell.length_c   1.000
_cell.angle_alpha   90.00
_cell.angle_beta   90.00
_cell.angle_gamma   90.00
#
_symmetry.space_group_name_H-M   'P 1'
#
loop_
_entity.id
_entity.type
_entity.pdbx_description
1 polymer ?
#
loop_
_entity_poly.entity_id
_entity_poly.type
_entity_poly.pdbx_seq_one_letter_code
_entity_poly.pdbx_strand_id
1 'polypeptide(L)'
;MTSKTDDVVYSKVLIQKIVEHKDTFGIPDSKAELQLMPLSEYREMVKRESFFFIDHNGFLRHQFSGEVIAASKEQLDILIGELKAKRELLDDALDCAKE
;
A
#
# COMPACT_ATOMS: atom_id res chain seq x y z
N MET A 1 8.54 -30.74 -6.36
CA MET A 1 7.93 -30.73 -5.02
C MET A 1 8.84 -29.86 -4.16
N THR A 2 8.41 -28.66 -3.77
CA THR A 2 9.16 -27.83 -2.82
C THR A 2 9.23 -28.55 -1.49
N SER A 3 10.41 -28.58 -0.87
CA SER A 3 10.54 -29.17 0.46
C SER A 3 9.96 -28.20 1.48
N LYS A 4 9.43 -28.71 2.60
CA LYS A 4 8.94 -27.86 3.70
C LYS A 4 9.98 -26.82 4.16
N THR A 5 11.26 -27.12 3.99
CA THR A 5 12.37 -26.21 4.30
C THR A 5 12.42 -25.01 3.36
N ASP A 6 12.16 -25.21 2.06
CA ASP A 6 12.20 -24.16 1.06
C ASP A 6 11.06 -23.14 1.29
N ASP A 7 9.87 -23.64 1.62
CA ASP A 7 8.70 -22.79 1.92
C ASP A 7 8.93 -21.93 3.18
N VAL A 8 9.58 -22.50 4.21
CA VAL A 8 9.94 -21.77 5.44
C VAL A 8 10.98 -20.69 5.16
N VAL A 9 12.00 -20.99 4.35
CA VAL A 9 13.02 -20.01 3.97
C VAL A 9 12.41 -18.87 3.15
N TYR A 10 11.60 -19.21 2.14
CA TYR A 10 10.89 -18.22 1.32
C TYR A 10 10.02 -17.30 2.17
N SER A 11 9.23 -17.87 3.10
CA SER A 11 8.34 -17.11 3.97
C SER A 11 9.12 -16.11 4.84
N LYS A 12 10.26 -16.51 5.39
CA LYS A 12 11.13 -15.61 6.18
C LYS A 12 11.65 -14.44 5.36
N VAL A 13 12.12 -14.70 4.14
CA VAL A 13 12.62 -13.66 3.23
C VAL A 13 11.50 -12.72 2.82
N LEU A 14 10.31 -13.23 2.52
CA LEU A 14 9.15 -12.42 2.16
C LEU A 14 8.73 -11.50 3.31
N ILE A 15 8.64 -12.03 4.54
CA ILE A 15 8.31 -11.23 5.73
C ILE A 15 9.33 -10.11 5.93
N GLN A 16 10.63 -10.42 5.80
CA GLN A 16 11.69 -9.42 5.93
C GLN A 16 11.54 -8.29 4.90
N LYS A 17 11.23 -8.62 3.64
CA LYS A 17 10.98 -7.61 2.60
C LYS A 17 9.75 -6.73 2.90
N ILE A 18 8.69 -7.31 3.47
CA ILE A 18 7.50 -6.54 3.87
C ILE A 18 7.88 -5.52 4.95
N VAL A 19 8.66 -5.93 5.94
CA VAL A 19 9.15 -5.05 7.01
C VAL A 19 10.00 -3.93 6.41
N GLU A 20 10.99 -4.25 5.58
CA GLU A 20 11.86 -3.26 4.93
C GLU A 20 11.07 -2.24 4.09
N HIS A 21 10.05 -2.69 3.38
CA HIS A 21 9.18 -1.81 2.60
C HIS A 21 8.38 -0.86 3.51
N LYS A 22 7.80 -1.38 4.60
CA LYS A 22 7.07 -0.56 5.57
C LYS A 22 7.98 0.49 6.21
N ASP A 23 9.18 0.09 6.65
CA ASP A 23 10.17 0.98 7.24
C ASP A 23 10.60 2.10 6.27
N THR A 24 10.78 1.76 4.99
CA THR A 24 11.19 2.72 3.94
C THR A 24 10.17 3.86 3.75
N PHE A 25 8.88 3.54 3.85
CA PHE A 25 7.79 4.49 3.60
C PHE A 25 7.10 4.99 4.87
N GLY A 26 7.43 4.45 6.04
CA GLY A 26 6.75 4.78 7.30
C GLY A 26 5.34 4.20 7.41
N ILE A 27 5.08 3.05 6.79
CA ILE A 27 3.75 2.41 6.81
C ILE A 27 3.54 1.73 8.18
N PRO A 28 2.50 2.08 8.95
CA PRO A 28 2.25 1.50 10.26
C PRO A 28 1.89 0.00 10.22
N ASP A 29 2.14 -0.70 11.32
CA ASP A 29 1.90 -2.15 11.43
C ASP A 29 0.49 -2.49 11.92
N SER A 30 -0.20 -1.55 12.57
CA SER A 30 -1.52 -1.77 13.17
C SER A 30 -2.59 -0.81 12.65
N LYS A 31 -3.87 -1.25 12.71
CA LYS A 31 -5.04 -0.37 12.43
C LYS A 31 -5.02 0.87 13.33
N ALA A 32 -4.64 0.71 14.59
CA ALA A 32 -4.64 1.81 15.56
C ALA A 32 -3.62 2.89 15.20
N GLU A 33 -2.37 2.50 14.89
CA GLU A 33 -1.34 3.46 14.46
C GLU A 33 -1.71 4.14 13.14
N LEU A 34 -2.29 3.40 12.18
CA LEU A 34 -2.75 3.98 10.93
C LEU A 34 -3.90 4.98 11.12
N GLN A 35 -4.79 4.75 12.08
CA GLN A 35 -5.87 5.67 12.43
C GLN A 35 -5.39 6.92 13.17
N LEU A 36 -4.30 6.80 13.94
CA LEU A 36 -3.68 7.89 14.69
C LEU A 36 -2.69 8.70 13.85
N MET A 37 -2.24 8.17 12.71
CA MET A 37 -1.34 8.88 11.79
C MET A 37 -1.99 10.18 11.31
N PRO A 38 -1.30 11.34 11.43
CA PRO A 38 -1.78 12.60 10.89
C PRO A 38 -2.05 12.51 9.39
N LEU A 39 -3.15 13.09 8.92
CA LEU A 39 -3.51 13.06 7.49
C LEU A 39 -2.46 13.74 6.59
N SER A 40 -1.67 14.68 7.12
CA SER A 40 -0.54 15.28 6.42
C SER A 40 0.57 14.27 6.15
N GLU A 41 0.89 13.44 7.15
CA GLU A 41 1.90 12.38 7.04
C GLU A 41 1.42 11.27 6.10
N TYR A 42 0.17 10.83 6.26
CA TYR A 42 -0.44 9.86 5.33
C TYR A 42 -0.40 10.37 3.89
N ARG A 43 -0.68 11.66 3.66
CA ARG A 43 -0.61 12.28 2.34
C ARG A 43 0.81 12.31 1.78
N GLU A 44 1.81 12.60 2.61
CA GLU A 44 3.21 12.59 2.19
C GLU A 44 3.67 11.18 1.83
N MET A 45 3.33 10.18 2.65
CA MET A 45 3.59 8.77 2.39
C MET A 45 3.02 8.33 1.04
N VAL A 46 1.76 8.65 0.75
CA VAL A 46 1.12 8.35 -0.56
C VAL A 46 1.82 9.07 -1.71
N LYS A 47 2.21 10.35 -1.53
CA LYS A 47 2.94 11.12 -2.55
C LYS A 47 4.33 10.58 -2.85
N ARG A 48 4.96 9.94 -1.86
CA ARG A 48 6.22 9.20 -2.01
C ARG A 48 6.03 7.84 -2.69
N GLU A 49 4.85 7.58 -3.26
CA GLU A 49 4.55 6.37 -4.02
C GLU A 49 4.63 5.09 -3.18
N SER A 50 4.30 5.18 -1.88
CA SER A 50 4.36 4.05 -0.93
C SER A 50 3.53 2.84 -1.36
N PHE A 51 2.43 3.06 -2.08
CA PHE A 51 1.53 2.01 -2.55
C PHE A 51 1.60 1.79 -4.06
N PHE A 52 1.65 2.88 -4.83
CA PHE A 52 1.59 2.82 -6.29
C PHE A 52 2.51 3.86 -6.93
N PHE A 53 3.12 3.50 -8.05
CA PHE A 53 3.95 4.39 -8.88
C PHE A 53 3.65 4.16 -10.38
N ILE A 54 4.02 5.13 -11.22
CA ILE A 54 3.98 4.98 -12.67
C ILE A 54 5.38 4.60 -13.16
N ASP A 55 5.49 3.45 -13.84
CA ASP A 55 6.78 3.02 -14.40
C ASP A 55 7.19 3.84 -15.63
N HIS A 56 8.42 3.61 -16.11
CA HIS A 56 8.96 4.28 -17.30
C HIS A 56 8.17 3.99 -18.60
N ASN A 57 7.28 2.99 -18.61
CA ASN A 57 6.39 2.66 -19.73
C ASN A 57 4.99 3.28 -19.57
N GLY A 58 4.73 4.01 -18.49
CA GLY A 58 3.43 4.61 -18.21
C GLY A 58 2.42 3.65 -17.57
N PHE A 59 2.85 2.50 -17.06
CA PHE A 59 1.98 1.56 -16.35
C PHE A 59 1.91 1.89 -14.86
N LEU A 60 0.71 1.84 -14.29
CA LEU A 60 0.51 1.92 -12.86
C LEU A 60 0.87 0.58 -12.22
N ARG A 61 1.79 0.61 -11.26
CA ARG A 61 2.27 -0.59 -10.56
C ARG A 61 2.14 -0.48 -9.06
N HIS A 62 1.95 -1.62 -8.41
CA HIS A 62 2.05 -1.72 -6.96
C HIS A 62 3.51 -1.67 -6.51
N GLN A 63 3.83 -0.80 -5.55
CA GLN A 63 5.20 -0.49 -5.14
C GLN A 63 5.94 -1.70 -4.56
N PHE A 64 5.25 -2.54 -3.80
CA PHE A 64 5.89 -3.70 -3.17
C PHE A 64 6.01 -4.92 -4.11
N SER A 65 4.93 -5.29 -4.80
CA SER A 65 4.93 -6.48 -5.68
C SER A 65 5.47 -6.21 -7.08
N GLY A 66 5.48 -4.96 -7.53
CA GLY A 66 5.85 -4.57 -8.89
C GLY A 66 4.81 -4.93 -9.96
N GLU A 67 3.67 -5.50 -9.56
CA GLU A 67 2.60 -5.92 -10.49
C GLU A 67 1.97 -4.73 -11.18
N VAL A 68 1.70 -4.86 -12.48
CA VAL A 68 0.91 -3.89 -13.24
C VAL A 68 -0.55 -4.02 -12.82
N ILE A 69 -1.11 -2.93 -12.32
CA ILE A 69 -2.51 -2.88 -11.89
C ILE A 69 -3.40 -2.12 -12.87
N ALA A 70 -2.83 -1.23 -13.69
CA ALA A 70 -3.52 -0.58 -14.79
C ALA A 70 -2.55 -0.15 -15.89
N ALA A 71 -3.02 -0.22 -17.13
CA ALA A 71 -2.33 0.21 -18.34
C ALA A 71 -3.09 1.29 -19.13
N SER A 72 -4.31 1.62 -18.73
CA SER A 72 -5.11 2.69 -19.34
C SER A 72 -5.85 3.53 -18.29
N LYS A 73 -6.33 4.71 -18.70
CA LYS A 73 -7.11 5.59 -17.83
C LYS A 73 -8.44 4.95 -17.43
N GLU A 74 -9.10 4.26 -18.35
CA GLU A 74 -10.38 3.59 -18.12
C GLU A 74 -10.24 2.48 -17.07
N GLN A 75 -9.13 1.73 -17.09
CA GLN A 75 -8.85 0.73 -16.06
C GLN A 75 -8.62 1.37 -14.70
N LEU A 76 -7.89 2.50 -14.66
CA LEU A 76 -7.68 3.25 -13.42
C LEU A 76 -8.99 3.87 -12.90
N ASP A 77 -9.86 4.37 -13.77
CA ASP A 77 -11.15 4.93 -13.39
C ASP A 77 -12.07 3.86 -12.76
N ILE A 78 -12.07 2.64 -13.29
CA ILE A 78 -12.77 1.50 -12.69
C ILE A 78 -12.22 1.22 -11.28
N LEU A 79 -10.89 1.16 -11.14
CA LEU A 79 -10.25 0.94 -9.84
C LEU A 79 -10.58 2.06 -8.83
N ILE A 80 -10.57 3.32 -9.27
CA ILE A 80 -10.96 4.46 -8.45
C ILE A 80 -12.43 4.34 -8.02
N GLY A 81 -13.32 3.89 -8.91
CA GLY A 81 -14.72 3.62 -8.61
C GLY A 81 -14.88 2.62 -7.46
N GLU A 82 -14.16 1.50 -7.54
CA GLU A 82 -14.17 0.48 -6.48
C GLU A 82 -13.59 0.98 -5.16
N LEU A 83 -12.51 1.77 -5.19
CA LEU A 83 -11.94 2.38 -3.98
C LEU A 83 -12.92 3.37 -3.32
N LYS A 84 -13.66 4.15 -4.12
CA LYS A 84 -14.72 5.04 -3.61
C LYS A 84 -15.87 4.25 -3.00
N ALA A 85 -16.26 3.11 -3.58
CA ALA A 85 -17.30 2.26 -2.99
C ALA A 85 -16.83 1.65 -1.65
N LYS A 86 -15.58 1.20 -1.56
CA LYS A 86 -15.01 0.66 -0.31
C LYS A 86 -14.85 1.71 0.78
N ARG A 87 -14.61 2.98 0.42
CA ARG A 87 -14.52 4.10 1.37
C ARG A 87 -15.73 4.19 2.28
N GLU A 88 -16.93 3.92 1.76
CA GLU A 88 -18.18 4.00 2.53
C GLU A 88 -18.31 2.91 3.62
N LEU A 89 -17.40 1.93 3.63
CA LEU A 89 -17.31 0.88 4.65
C LEU A 89 -16.24 1.18 5.72
N LEU A 90 -15.50 2.28 5.59
CA LEU A 90 -14.42 2.65 6.50
C LEU A 90 -14.89 3.69 7.52
N ASP A 91 -14.28 3.62 8.71
CA ASP A 91 -14.47 4.62 9.76
C ASP A 91 -13.86 5.96 9.34
N ASP A 92 -14.44 7.07 9.79
CA ASP A 92 -13.82 8.40 9.68
C ASP A 92 -12.47 8.42 10.42
N ALA A 93 -11.51 9.18 9.88
CA ALA A 93 -10.20 9.30 10.50
C ALA A 93 -10.30 9.92 11.90
N LEU A 94 -9.65 9.26 12.86
CA LEU A 94 -9.47 9.76 14.22
C LEU A 94 -8.37 10.84 14.24
N ASP A 95 -8.56 11.90 13.45
CA ASP A 95 -7.62 12.99 13.32
C ASP A 95 -7.63 13.84 14.61
N CYS A 96 -6.77 13.47 15.56
CA CYS A 96 -6.56 14.17 16.82
C CYS A 96 -5.88 15.55 16.64
N ALA A 97 -5.47 15.91 15.41
CA ALA A 97 -4.88 17.22 15.08
C ALA A 97 -5.92 18.25 14.59
N LYS A 98 -7.22 17.92 14.65
CA LYS A 98 -8.30 18.90 14.48
C LYS A 98 -8.39 19.81 15.72
N GLU A 99 -7.57 20.85 15.74
CA GLU A 99 -7.89 22.12 16.42
C GLU A 99 -8.74 23.01 15.49
#